data_AF-A0A7C5L9C0-F1
#
_entry.id   AF-A0A7C5L9C0-F1
#
_cell.length_a   1.000
_cell.length_b   1.000
_cell.length_c   1.000
_cell.angle_alpha   90.00
_cell.angle_beta   90.00
_cell.angle_gamma   90.00
#
_symmetry.space_group_name_H-M   'P 1'
#
loop_
_entity.id
_entity.type
_entity.pdbx_description
1 polymer ?
#
loop_
_entity_poly.entity_id
_entity_poly.type
_entity_poly.pdbx_seq_one_letter_code
_entity_poly.pdbx_strand_id
1 'polypeptide(L)'
;MIEIEKNEKIKIHHLPLILVLVVVLVSCATEGGGVDVTVESDFYEYYWEDVVNPDGPEFGLGSRDSWQLSQDGPLDLSCTLRNDCGGCSLLQGTPNTDCDDCGGKWECDGPEAVKCVGGCDEIGCSDGEREGFTDIEKFPEIAGCAGAWDVRGLLNPETGGVIPPMCGRMTGDDHPVNSEGYGCSASDLCANGWRICSSPRDVYERTRYAWDKGCGTDSDWPPATFFAAAVSGAGGNECSIGVNDIFGCGSAGDSADPETCYPLTKYSDDKCDALPSGWDCGEGYLTTNLTEAKDVKKTRVEGGGVLCCKERR
;
A
#
# COMPACT_ATOMS: atom_id res chain seq x y z
N MET A 1 32.74 -24.28 10.51
CA MET A 1 32.75 -25.33 9.47
C MET A 1 31.66 -26.32 9.84
N ILE A 2 30.75 -26.68 8.93
CA ILE A 2 29.64 -27.61 9.21
C ILE A 2 29.96 -28.92 8.49
N GLU A 3 30.14 -29.99 9.24
CA GLU A 3 30.22 -31.35 8.70
C GLU A 3 28.93 -32.09 9.03
N ILE A 4 28.31 -32.69 8.01
CA ILE A 4 27.12 -33.52 8.16
C ILE A 4 27.55 -34.97 7.97
N GLU A 5 27.62 -35.73 9.05
CA GLU A 5 27.86 -37.17 9.00
C GLU A 5 26.55 -37.92 8.72
N LYS A 6 26.63 -39.00 7.94
CA LYS A 6 25.51 -39.93 7.70
C LYS A 6 25.18 -40.66 9.01
N ASN A 7 24.38 -40.03 9.88
CA ASN A 7 23.49 -40.59 10.92
C ASN A 7 22.97 -39.46 11.84
N GLU A 8 22.36 -38.42 11.26
CA GLU A 8 21.55 -37.40 11.95
C GLU A 8 22.19 -36.65 13.13
N LYS A 9 23.53 -36.52 13.17
CA LYS A 9 24.21 -35.67 14.15
C LYS A 9 24.93 -34.52 13.45
N ILE A 10 24.54 -33.30 13.79
CA ILE A 10 25.18 -32.07 13.33
C ILE A 10 26.13 -31.60 14.44
N LYS A 11 27.43 -31.52 14.15
CA LYS A 11 28.42 -30.89 15.03
C LYS A 11 28.80 -29.52 14.47
N ILE A 12 28.69 -28.47 15.30
CA ILE A 12 29.01 -27.10 14.91
C ILE A 12 30.17 -26.62 15.78
N HIS A 13 31.33 -26.35 15.16
CA HIS A 13 32.48 -25.79 15.85
C HIS A 13 32.56 -24.26 15.66
N HIS A 14 32.59 -23.54 16.79
CA HIS A 14 32.87 -22.10 16.95
C HIS A 14 32.07 -21.14 16.04
N LEU A 15 30.83 -20.81 16.46
CA LEU A 15 30.06 -19.68 15.93
C LEU A 15 29.53 -18.80 17.08
N PRO A 16 29.41 -17.48 16.90
CA PRO A 16 28.73 -16.61 17.85
C PRO A 16 27.25 -16.99 17.96
N LEU A 17 26.70 -16.93 19.18
CA LEU A 17 25.40 -17.47 19.60
C LEU A 17 24.21 -17.17 18.64
N ILE A 18 24.24 -16.00 18.01
CA ILE A 18 23.17 -15.52 17.12
C ILE A 18 23.06 -16.36 15.84
N LEU A 19 24.15 -16.96 15.35
CA LEU A 19 24.12 -17.78 14.14
C LEU A 19 23.61 -19.21 14.37
N VAL A 20 23.71 -19.72 15.61
CA VAL A 20 23.23 -21.07 15.97
C VAL A 20 21.72 -21.14 15.87
N LEU A 21 21.02 -20.05 16.21
CA LEU A 21 19.55 -19.99 16.18
C LEU A 21 18.99 -20.13 14.74
N VAL A 22 19.69 -19.57 13.74
CA VAL A 22 19.25 -19.57 12.34
C VAL A 22 19.37 -20.97 11.72
N VAL A 23 20.41 -21.74 12.08
CA VAL A 23 20.63 -23.09 11.53
C VAL A 23 19.57 -24.08 12.03
N VAL A 24 19.13 -23.96 13.28
CA VAL A 24 18.08 -24.84 13.84
C VAL A 24 16.72 -24.58 13.19
N LEU A 25 16.39 -23.31 12.91
CA LEU A 25 15.11 -22.95 12.29
C LEU A 25 14.98 -23.43 10.84
N VAL A 26 16.07 -23.45 10.08
CA VAL A 26 16.05 -23.91 8.67
C VAL A 26 15.86 -25.44 8.59
N SER A 27 16.36 -26.21 9.56
CA SER A 27 16.28 -27.68 9.51
C SER A 27 14.91 -28.24 9.93
N CYS A 28 14.10 -27.49 10.67
CA CYS A 28 12.73 -27.91 11.05
C CYS A 28 11.67 -27.66 9.96
N ALA A 29 11.99 -26.90 8.92
CA ALA A 29 11.00 -26.50 7.92
C ALA A 29 10.81 -27.52 6.79
N THR A 30 11.71 -28.49 6.60
CA THR A 30 11.72 -29.28 5.35
C THR A 30 11.24 -30.72 5.44
N GLU A 31 11.25 -31.42 6.58
CA GLU A 31 10.72 -32.79 6.64
C GLU A 31 10.09 -33.10 8.00
N GLY A 32 8.86 -33.61 8.00
CA GLY A 32 8.02 -33.88 9.19
C GLY A 32 8.47 -35.06 10.05
N GLY A 33 9.77 -35.19 10.31
CA GLY A 33 10.35 -36.11 11.29
C GLY A 33 10.95 -35.35 12.46
N GLY A 34 10.56 -35.69 13.69
CA GLY A 34 11.15 -35.09 14.88
C GLY A 34 12.64 -35.41 14.97
N VAL A 35 13.48 -34.39 14.97
CA VAL A 35 14.93 -34.52 15.18
C VAL A 35 15.25 -34.11 16.61
N ASP A 36 15.84 -35.02 17.38
CA ASP A 36 16.41 -34.72 18.70
C ASP A 36 17.75 -34.01 18.54
N VAL A 37 17.79 -32.71 18.82
CA VAL A 37 19.03 -31.92 18.81
C VAL A 37 19.58 -31.83 20.23
N THR A 38 20.71 -32.48 20.49
CA THR A 38 21.47 -32.32 21.74
C THR A 38 22.58 -31.28 21.53
N VAL A 39 22.51 -30.14 22.24
CA VAL A 39 23.56 -29.13 22.23
C VAL A 39 24.42 -29.32 23.47
N GLU A 40 25.61 -29.88 23.29
CA GLU A 40 26.66 -29.85 24.32
C GLU A 40 27.44 -28.54 24.19
N SER A 41 27.31 -27.66 25.18
CA SER A 41 28.10 -26.45 25.30
C SER A 41 29.07 -26.58 26.48
N ASP A 42 30.36 -26.53 26.20
CA ASP A 42 31.38 -26.36 27.23
C ASP A 42 31.35 -24.88 27.68
N PHE A 43 30.59 -24.58 28.74
CA PHE A 43 30.61 -23.26 29.37
C PHE A 43 31.86 -23.12 30.25
N TYR A 44 32.65 -22.08 29.98
CA TYR A 44 33.62 -21.53 30.93
C TYR A 44 32.87 -20.90 32.11
N GLU A 45 33.20 -21.33 33.34
CA GLU A 45 32.83 -20.65 34.58
C GLU A 45 33.42 -19.22 34.59
N TYR A 46 32.56 -18.20 34.64
CA TYR A 46 32.94 -16.87 35.08
C TYR A 46 32.70 -16.78 36.59
N TYR A 47 33.78 -16.70 37.36
CA TYR A 47 33.77 -16.30 38.77
C TYR A 47 33.33 -14.83 38.87
N TRP A 48 32.34 -14.55 39.70
CA TRP A 48 32.08 -13.21 40.23
C TRP A 48 32.88 -13.07 41.52
N GLU A 49 33.93 -12.24 41.51
CA GLU A 49 34.60 -11.80 42.73
C GLU A 49 33.85 -10.60 43.33
N ASP A 50 33.57 -10.70 44.63
CA ASP A 50 32.99 -9.65 45.46
C ASP A 50 33.88 -8.40 45.49
N VAL A 51 33.40 -7.30 44.91
CA VAL A 51 33.98 -5.97 45.14
C VAL A 51 33.34 -5.38 46.38
N VAL A 52 33.94 -5.64 47.54
CA VAL A 52 33.75 -4.83 48.75
C VAL A 52 34.53 -3.53 48.55
N ASN A 53 33.81 -2.41 48.42
CA ASN A 53 34.39 -1.07 48.44
C ASN A 53 34.17 -0.46 49.83
N PRO A 54 35.20 -0.32 50.68
CA PRO A 54 35.08 0.28 51.99
C PRO A 54 35.64 1.70 51.93
N ASP A 55 34.85 2.68 51.49
CA ASP A 55 35.01 4.12 51.80
C ASP A 55 33.83 4.92 51.17
N GLY A 56 33.07 5.65 52.00
CA GLY A 56 31.73 6.23 51.72
C GLY A 56 31.65 7.39 50.71
N PRO A 57 30.52 8.15 50.66
CA PRO A 57 30.06 8.92 51.82
C PRO A 57 28.53 8.94 52.11
N GLU A 58 28.24 9.17 53.38
CA GLU A 58 27.11 9.84 54.02
C GLU A 58 25.71 9.85 53.35
N PHE A 59 24.79 9.14 54.01
CA PHE A 59 23.35 9.31 53.90
C PHE A 59 22.90 10.69 54.38
N GLY A 60 22.57 11.56 53.44
CA GLY A 60 21.72 12.73 53.69
C GLY A 60 20.24 12.30 53.72
N LEU A 61 19.62 12.33 54.89
CA LEU A 61 18.16 12.27 55.03
C LEU A 61 17.56 13.61 54.55
N GLY A 62 17.40 13.71 53.23
CA GLY A 62 16.65 14.77 52.55
C GLY A 62 15.15 14.57 52.74
N SER A 63 14.47 15.69 52.97
CA SER A 63 13.07 15.81 53.36
C SER A 63 12.08 15.15 52.41
N ARG A 64 10.97 14.69 53.02
CA ARG A 64 9.70 14.34 52.38
C ARG A 64 9.26 15.40 51.35
N ASP A 65 9.56 15.15 50.09
CA ASP A 65 8.78 15.74 49.00
C ASP A 65 7.49 14.93 48.85
N SER A 66 6.40 15.67 48.97
CA SER A 66 5.04 15.21 48.80
C SER A 66 4.87 14.57 47.43
N TRP A 67 4.55 13.28 47.42
CA TRP A 67 3.83 12.68 46.31
C TRP A 67 2.50 13.42 46.18
N GLN A 68 2.45 14.42 45.29
CA GLN A 68 1.18 14.93 44.80
C GLN A 68 0.56 13.82 43.96
N LEU A 69 -0.36 13.09 44.58
CA LEU A 69 -1.37 12.30 43.87
C LEU A 69 -2.06 13.26 42.90
N SER A 70 -1.85 13.05 41.60
CA SER A 70 -2.67 13.66 40.57
C SER A 70 -4.14 13.35 40.90
N GLN A 71 -5.00 14.35 40.75
CA GLN A 71 -6.45 14.23 40.90
C GLN A 71 -7.07 13.47 39.73
N ASP A 72 -6.51 12.30 39.43
CA ASP A 72 -7.17 11.34 38.56
C ASP A 72 -8.26 10.68 39.40
N GLY A 73 -9.44 10.46 38.79
CA GLY A 73 -10.66 10.04 39.46
C GLY A 73 -10.55 8.77 40.31
N PRO A 74 -11.65 8.33 40.94
CA PRO A 74 -11.65 7.19 41.84
C PRO A 74 -10.89 6.01 41.22
N LEU A 75 -9.81 5.61 41.89
CA LEU A 75 -8.99 4.47 41.52
C LEU A 75 -9.89 3.24 41.48
N ASP A 76 -10.35 2.91 40.28
CA ASP A 76 -11.00 1.64 40.00
C ASP A 76 -9.94 0.55 40.15
N LEU A 77 -9.87 -0.02 41.36
CA LEU A 77 -8.93 -1.07 41.75
C LEU A 77 -9.21 -2.42 41.06
N SER A 78 -10.12 -2.48 40.08
CA SER A 78 -10.52 -3.73 39.46
C SER A 78 -9.55 -4.28 38.41
N CYS A 79 -8.55 -3.50 37.94
CA CYS A 79 -7.45 -4.06 37.15
C CYS A 79 -6.07 -3.61 37.61
N THR A 80 -5.22 -4.61 37.85
CA THR A 80 -3.85 -4.45 38.35
C THR A 80 -2.88 -3.97 37.27
N LEU A 81 -3.26 -4.02 35.99
CA LEU A 81 -2.50 -3.54 34.85
C LEU A 81 -3.46 -2.86 33.87
N ARG A 82 -3.23 -1.58 33.59
CA ARG A 82 -3.90 -0.87 32.50
C ARG A 82 -3.11 -1.03 31.21
N ASN A 83 -3.80 -1.14 30.09
CA ASN A 83 -3.22 -1.07 28.76
C ASN A 83 -2.89 0.39 28.38
N ASP A 84 -2.24 0.59 27.23
CA ASP A 84 -1.80 1.90 26.74
C ASP A 84 -2.95 2.86 26.39
N CYS A 85 -4.17 2.35 26.24
CA CYS A 85 -5.39 3.15 26.05
C CYS A 85 -6.14 3.43 27.38
N GLY A 86 -5.61 2.94 28.50
CA GLY A 86 -6.15 3.16 29.83
C GLY A 86 -7.22 2.16 30.28
N GLY A 87 -7.53 1.13 29.49
CA GLY A 87 -8.42 0.02 29.85
C GLY A 87 -7.71 -1.16 30.47
N CYS A 88 -8.44 -2.26 30.69
CA CYS A 88 -7.96 -3.45 31.41
C CYS A 88 -7.78 -4.68 30.51
N SER A 89 -8.12 -4.58 29.22
CA SER A 89 -8.04 -5.66 28.23
C SER A 89 -6.73 -5.61 27.46
N LEU A 90 -6.34 -6.74 26.86
CA LEU A 90 -5.24 -6.79 25.89
C LEU A 90 -5.66 -6.09 24.59
N LEU A 91 -4.86 -5.14 24.13
CA LEU A 91 -5.09 -4.45 22.86
C LEU A 91 -4.64 -5.31 21.67
N GLN A 92 -5.30 -5.15 20.52
CA GLN A 92 -4.89 -5.81 19.26
C GLN A 92 -3.54 -5.30 18.74
N GLY A 93 -3.17 -4.07 19.09
CA GLY A 93 -1.89 -3.45 18.76
C GLY A 93 -1.53 -2.36 19.77
N THR A 94 -0.27 -1.96 19.75
CA THR A 94 0.24 -0.89 20.62
C THR A 94 -0.03 0.47 19.95
N PRO A 95 -0.66 1.43 20.63
CA PRO A 95 -0.87 2.77 20.05
C PRO A 95 0.42 3.39 19.50
N ASN A 96 0.30 4.07 18.35
CA ASN A 96 1.40 4.66 17.57
C ASN A 96 2.38 3.69 16.90
N THR A 97 2.17 2.37 16.99
CA THR A 97 2.89 1.42 16.14
C THR A 97 2.17 1.23 14.82
N ASP A 98 2.90 0.79 13.79
CA ASP A 98 2.33 0.47 12.49
C ASP A 98 1.26 -0.63 12.64
N CYS A 99 0.09 -0.38 12.08
CA CYS A 99 -1.00 -1.36 12.00
C CYS A 99 -1.11 -2.00 10.62
N ASP A 100 -0.45 -1.42 9.61
CA ASP A 100 -0.27 -1.98 8.29
C ASP A 100 0.94 -1.41 7.55
N ASP A 101 1.14 -1.87 6.32
CA ASP A 101 2.24 -1.48 5.44
C ASP A 101 1.99 -0.14 4.72
N CYS A 102 0.80 0.46 4.88
CA CYS A 102 0.41 1.72 4.24
C CYS A 102 0.64 2.94 5.14
N GLY A 103 1.41 2.76 6.21
CA GLY A 103 1.72 3.79 7.19
C GLY A 103 0.61 4.03 8.21
N GLY A 104 -0.40 3.16 8.25
CA GLY A 104 -1.43 3.23 9.27
C GLY A 104 -0.85 3.05 10.66
N LYS A 105 -1.37 3.78 11.63
CA LYS A 105 -0.99 3.65 13.05
C LYS A 105 -2.16 3.16 13.88
N TRP A 106 -1.89 2.32 14.88
CA TRP A 106 -2.87 2.03 15.89
C TRP A 106 -3.17 3.30 16.70
N GLU A 107 -4.44 3.69 16.74
CA GLU A 107 -4.94 4.73 17.65
C GLU A 107 -5.96 4.12 18.61
N CYS A 108 -6.03 4.66 19.83
CA CYS A 108 -7.02 4.21 20.81
C CYS A 108 -8.44 4.51 20.33
N ASP A 109 -9.29 3.50 20.32
CA ASP A 109 -10.73 3.60 20.03
C ASP A 109 -11.51 3.31 21.33
N GLY A 110 -11.33 4.22 22.29
CA GLY A 110 -11.74 4.00 23.67
C GLY A 110 -10.71 3.23 24.50
N PRO A 111 -11.02 2.91 25.77
CA PRO A 111 -10.04 2.35 26.71
C PRO A 111 -9.66 0.89 26.42
N GLU A 112 -10.55 0.14 25.77
CA GLU A 112 -10.40 -1.32 25.60
C GLU A 112 -10.09 -1.75 24.16
N ALA A 113 -9.88 -0.79 23.25
CA ALA A 113 -9.71 -1.08 21.85
C ALA A 113 -8.76 -0.10 21.17
N VAL A 114 -8.18 -0.57 20.06
CA VAL A 114 -7.44 0.26 19.11
C VAL A 114 -8.05 0.07 17.73
N LYS A 115 -7.92 1.08 16.88
CA LYS A 115 -8.26 1.02 15.47
C LYS A 115 -7.06 1.46 14.64
N CYS A 116 -6.93 0.89 13.45
CA CYS A 116 -5.91 1.29 12.50
C CYS A 116 -6.36 2.57 11.80
N VAL A 117 -5.62 3.67 11.96
CA VAL A 117 -5.92 4.97 11.35
C VAL A 117 -4.86 5.30 10.33
N GLY A 118 -5.28 5.81 9.17
CA GLY A 118 -4.37 6.08 8.05
C GLY A 118 -3.88 4.80 7.36
N GLY A 119 -4.59 3.70 7.55
CA GLY A 119 -4.24 2.41 6.98
C GLY A 119 -4.52 2.28 5.48
N CYS A 120 -4.27 1.08 4.94
CA CYS A 120 -4.65 0.74 3.58
C CYS A 120 -6.17 0.76 3.46
N ASP A 121 -6.69 1.44 2.45
CA ASP A 121 -8.11 1.42 2.15
C ASP A 121 -8.51 0.08 1.51
N GLU A 122 -9.70 -0.42 1.80
CA GLU A 122 -10.20 -1.67 1.20
C GLU A 122 -10.92 -1.44 -0.14
N ILE A 123 -11.53 -0.27 -0.31
CA ILE A 123 -12.29 0.11 -1.49
C ILE A 123 -11.36 0.49 -2.63
N GLY A 124 -10.33 1.27 -2.36
CA GLY A 124 -9.29 1.61 -3.34
C GLY A 124 -9.48 2.92 -4.10
N CYS A 125 -10.66 3.52 -4.03
CA CYS A 125 -10.94 4.86 -4.53
C CYS A 125 -11.01 5.85 -3.37
N SER A 126 -10.48 7.04 -3.59
CA SER A 126 -10.22 8.01 -2.54
C SER A 126 -11.48 8.65 -1.92
N ASP A 127 -12.59 8.66 -2.66
CA ASP A 127 -13.92 9.08 -2.18
C ASP A 127 -14.70 7.94 -1.50
N GLY A 128 -14.23 6.70 -1.64
CA GLY A 128 -14.82 5.52 -1.02
C GLY A 128 -15.90 4.83 -1.86
N GLU A 129 -16.08 5.21 -3.13
CA GLU A 129 -16.97 4.52 -4.08
C GLU A 129 -16.19 3.95 -5.27
N ARG A 130 -16.70 2.88 -5.88
CA ARG A 130 -16.11 2.31 -7.11
C ARG A 130 -17.08 2.49 -8.26
N GLU A 131 -16.64 3.08 -9.35
CA GLU A 131 -17.45 3.28 -10.55
C GLU A 131 -17.10 2.23 -11.62
N GLY A 132 -15.88 1.70 -11.57
CA GLY A 132 -15.42 0.54 -12.33
C GLY A 132 -14.99 -0.59 -11.40
N PHE A 133 -15.10 -1.84 -11.86
CA PHE A 133 -14.78 -3.02 -11.02
C PHE A 133 -15.50 -2.99 -9.66
N THR A 134 -16.81 -2.74 -9.70
CA THR A 134 -17.64 -2.42 -8.52
C THR A 134 -17.87 -3.61 -7.58
N ASP A 135 -17.78 -4.84 -8.09
CA ASP A 135 -17.85 -6.06 -7.29
C ASP A 135 -16.53 -6.32 -6.57
N ILE A 136 -16.45 -5.91 -5.29
CA ILE A 136 -15.25 -6.04 -4.45
C ILE A 136 -14.85 -7.49 -4.18
N GLU A 137 -15.82 -8.42 -4.14
CA GLU A 137 -15.54 -9.84 -3.93
C GLU A 137 -14.89 -10.45 -5.18
N LYS A 138 -15.34 -10.02 -6.37
CA LYS A 138 -14.75 -10.42 -7.66
C LYS A 138 -13.44 -9.70 -7.97
N PHE A 139 -13.30 -8.44 -7.59
CA PHE A 139 -12.17 -7.57 -7.92
C PHE A 139 -11.50 -6.91 -6.69
N PRO A 140 -10.96 -7.70 -5.74
CA PRO A 140 -10.44 -7.15 -4.49
C PRO A 140 -9.13 -6.35 -4.63
N GLU A 141 -8.44 -6.43 -5.77
CA GLU A 141 -7.13 -5.80 -5.99
C GLU A 141 -7.12 -4.73 -7.10
N ILE A 142 -8.27 -4.41 -7.69
CA ILE A 142 -8.41 -3.35 -8.70
C ILE A 142 -9.75 -2.61 -8.51
N ALA A 143 -9.73 -1.31 -8.72
CA ALA A 143 -10.90 -0.45 -8.74
C ALA A 143 -10.81 0.50 -9.94
N GLY A 144 -11.95 0.87 -10.54
CA GLY A 144 -12.05 2.02 -11.42
C GLY A 144 -12.60 3.18 -10.61
N CYS A 145 -11.81 4.24 -10.44
CA CYS A 145 -12.13 5.39 -9.62
C CYS A 145 -12.34 6.61 -10.52
N ALA A 146 -13.56 7.12 -10.53
CA ALA A 146 -13.96 8.29 -11.28
C ALA A 146 -13.57 9.57 -10.54
N GLY A 147 -13.55 10.68 -11.28
CA GLY A 147 -13.27 12.00 -10.70
C GLY A 147 -12.43 12.88 -11.62
N ALA A 148 -12.12 14.07 -11.13
CA ALA A 148 -11.36 15.09 -11.84
C ALA A 148 -9.94 15.25 -11.26
N TRP A 149 -9.04 15.79 -12.07
CA TRP A 149 -7.71 16.24 -11.65
C TRP A 149 -7.21 17.34 -12.60
N ASP A 150 -6.44 18.29 -12.07
CA ASP A 150 -5.92 19.42 -12.86
C ASP A 150 -4.39 19.44 -12.99
N VAL A 151 -3.66 18.66 -12.17
CA VAL A 151 -2.22 18.43 -12.33
C VAL A 151 -2.01 17.51 -13.51
N ARG A 152 -1.36 18.03 -14.54
CA ARG A 152 -1.20 17.35 -15.83
C ARG A 152 -0.40 16.04 -15.71
N GLY A 153 -0.84 15.07 -16.51
CA GLY A 153 -0.15 13.83 -16.79
C GLY A 153 -0.59 12.67 -15.91
N LEU A 154 -0.58 11.48 -16.51
CA LEU A 154 -0.50 10.20 -15.79
C LEU A 154 0.97 9.86 -15.50
N LEU A 155 1.85 10.23 -16.45
CA LEU A 155 3.28 9.99 -16.40
C LEU A 155 4.04 11.31 -16.20
N ASN A 156 5.01 11.28 -15.29
CA ASN A 156 5.90 12.39 -15.04
C ASN A 156 6.75 12.69 -16.29
N PRO A 157 6.84 13.95 -16.72
CA PRO A 157 7.51 14.31 -17.97
C PRO A 157 9.01 14.04 -17.97
N GLU A 158 9.66 14.04 -16.80
CA GLU A 158 11.09 13.85 -16.62
C GLU A 158 11.46 12.39 -16.40
N THR A 159 10.71 11.68 -15.55
CA THR A 159 11.05 10.31 -15.14
C THR A 159 10.32 9.24 -15.93
N GLY A 160 9.19 9.58 -16.56
CA GLY A 160 8.28 8.61 -17.19
C GLY A 160 7.54 7.70 -16.21
N GLY A 161 7.74 7.87 -14.89
CA GLY A 161 7.00 7.14 -13.86
C GLY A 161 5.65 7.79 -13.54
N VAL A 162 4.78 7.09 -12.83
CA VAL A 162 3.48 7.63 -12.38
C VAL A 162 3.68 8.86 -11.50
N ILE A 163 2.90 9.92 -11.72
CA ILE A 163 2.92 11.11 -10.86
C ILE A 163 2.34 10.75 -9.48
N PRO A 164 3.04 10.99 -8.36
CA PRO A 164 2.52 10.66 -7.03
C PRO A 164 1.34 11.59 -6.63
N PRO A 165 0.54 11.21 -5.62
CA PRO A 165 -0.52 12.07 -5.08
C PRO A 165 0.02 13.46 -4.69
N MET A 166 -0.73 14.52 -5.01
CA MET A 166 -0.36 15.93 -4.84
C MET A 166 -1.29 16.69 -3.89
N CYS A 167 -2.53 16.22 -3.73
CA CYS A 167 -3.54 16.88 -2.89
C CYS A 167 -3.97 16.03 -1.69
N GLY A 168 -3.18 15.01 -1.35
CA GLY A 168 -3.41 14.17 -0.19
C GLY A 168 -4.55 13.17 -0.37
N ARG A 169 -4.83 12.74 -1.61
CA ARG A 169 -5.93 11.80 -1.92
C ARG A 169 -7.26 12.32 -1.37
N MET A 170 -7.67 13.49 -1.85
CA MET A 170 -8.90 14.16 -1.44
C MET A 170 -9.74 14.52 -2.67
N THR A 171 -9.83 13.63 -3.64
CA THR A 171 -10.63 13.83 -4.85
C THR A 171 -11.34 12.54 -5.26
N GLY A 172 -12.21 12.63 -6.26
CA GLY A 172 -13.24 11.65 -6.56
C GLY A 172 -14.43 12.31 -7.26
N ASP A 173 -15.33 11.56 -7.86
CA ASP A 173 -16.45 12.17 -8.59
C ASP A 173 -17.52 12.76 -7.66
N ASP A 174 -17.64 12.23 -6.45
CA ASP A 174 -18.55 12.73 -5.41
C ASP A 174 -17.84 13.17 -4.11
N HIS A 175 -16.51 13.28 -4.14
CA HIS A 175 -15.71 13.68 -2.96
C HIS A 175 -16.20 15.01 -2.36
N PRO A 176 -16.50 15.08 -1.04
CA PRO A 176 -17.25 16.19 -0.44
C PRO A 176 -16.49 17.53 -0.40
N VAL A 177 -15.17 17.52 -0.63
CA VAL A 177 -14.31 18.70 -0.49
C VAL A 177 -13.74 19.19 -1.82
N ASN A 178 -13.40 18.31 -2.75
CA ASN A 178 -12.62 18.65 -3.95
C ASN A 178 -12.90 17.67 -5.11
N SER A 179 -14.18 17.50 -5.43
CA SER A 179 -14.60 16.73 -6.60
C SER A 179 -14.12 17.34 -7.93
N GLU A 180 -13.87 18.65 -7.95
CA GLU A 180 -13.32 19.36 -9.12
C GLU A 180 -11.82 19.08 -9.35
N GLY A 181 -11.12 18.44 -8.40
CA GLY A 181 -9.75 17.95 -8.57
C GLY A 181 -8.67 19.03 -8.58
N TYR A 182 -8.93 20.19 -7.96
CA TYR A 182 -7.95 21.29 -7.96
C TYR A 182 -6.70 20.94 -7.16
N GLY A 183 -5.54 21.17 -7.77
CA GLY A 183 -4.22 20.80 -7.24
C GLY A 183 -3.99 19.29 -7.12
N CYS A 184 -4.89 18.45 -7.62
CA CYS A 184 -4.80 17.00 -7.54
C CYS A 184 -4.17 16.43 -8.80
N SER A 185 -3.37 15.38 -8.62
CA SER A 185 -2.94 14.48 -9.68
C SER A 185 -3.96 13.37 -9.88
N ALA A 186 -3.88 12.66 -11.01
CA ALA A 186 -4.70 11.47 -11.23
C ALA A 186 -4.51 10.39 -10.14
N SER A 187 -3.32 10.33 -9.51
CA SER A 187 -3.05 9.37 -8.44
C SER A 187 -3.79 9.68 -7.14
N ASP A 188 -4.28 10.91 -6.97
CA ASP A 188 -5.11 11.29 -5.81
C ASP A 188 -6.52 10.68 -5.88
N LEU A 189 -6.95 10.14 -7.03
CA LEU A 189 -8.21 9.37 -7.13
C LEU A 189 -8.08 7.98 -6.48
N CYS A 190 -6.86 7.47 -6.33
CA CYS A 190 -6.62 6.21 -5.64
C CYS A 190 -6.53 6.43 -4.13
N ALA A 191 -7.09 5.53 -3.35
CA ALA A 191 -7.02 5.56 -1.89
C ALA A 191 -5.62 5.16 -1.36
N ASN A 192 -5.41 5.26 -0.04
CA ASN A 192 -4.15 4.86 0.57
C ASN A 192 -3.90 3.35 0.42
N GLY A 193 -2.67 2.93 0.10
CA GLY A 193 -2.36 1.55 -0.29
C GLY A 193 -2.73 1.17 -1.73
N TRP A 194 -3.15 2.17 -2.52
CA TRP A 194 -3.47 2.02 -3.93
C TRP A 194 -2.73 3.04 -4.78
N ARG A 195 -2.44 2.64 -6.01
CA ARG A 195 -1.79 3.46 -7.03
C ARG A 195 -2.42 3.23 -8.39
N ILE A 196 -2.19 4.13 -9.33
CA ILE A 196 -2.60 3.88 -10.73
C ILE A 196 -1.90 2.61 -11.23
N CYS A 197 -2.66 1.74 -11.90
CA CYS A 197 -2.13 0.55 -12.56
C CYS A 197 -1.09 0.95 -13.61
N SER A 198 0.11 0.36 -13.58
CA SER A 198 1.27 0.90 -14.31
C SER A 198 1.67 0.09 -15.55
N SER A 199 0.95 -0.98 -15.86
CA SER A 199 1.18 -1.81 -17.05
C SER A 199 -0.07 -2.65 -17.36
N PRO A 200 -0.23 -3.14 -18.61
CA PRO A 200 -1.26 -4.13 -18.92
C PRO A 200 -1.16 -5.36 -18.02
N ARG A 201 0.07 -5.82 -17.74
CA ARG A 201 0.33 -6.93 -16.84
C ARG A 201 -0.17 -6.67 -15.41
N ASP A 202 -0.03 -5.45 -14.90
CA ASP A 202 -0.52 -5.09 -13.56
C ASP A 202 -2.04 -5.29 -13.50
N VAL A 203 -2.78 -4.72 -14.47
CA VAL A 203 -4.24 -4.89 -14.60
C VAL A 203 -4.63 -6.36 -14.73
N TYR A 204 -3.92 -7.13 -15.55
CA TYR A 204 -4.16 -8.57 -15.70
C TYR A 204 -4.00 -9.33 -14.39
N GLU A 205 -2.94 -9.04 -13.65
CA GLU A 205 -2.70 -9.73 -12.40
C GLU A 205 -3.69 -9.34 -11.28
N ARG A 206 -4.26 -8.13 -11.33
CA ARG A 206 -5.29 -7.70 -10.35
C ARG A 206 -6.70 -8.19 -10.67
N THR A 207 -6.94 -8.53 -11.92
CA THR A 207 -8.20 -9.12 -12.38
C THR A 207 -8.15 -10.64 -12.46
N ARG A 208 -7.02 -11.28 -12.11
CA ARG A 208 -6.79 -12.72 -12.33
C ARG A 208 -7.76 -13.67 -11.62
N TYR A 209 -8.44 -13.19 -10.57
CA TYR A 209 -9.41 -13.95 -9.79
C TYR A 209 -10.81 -13.93 -10.42
N ALA A 210 -11.06 -13.00 -11.34
CA ALA A 210 -12.25 -13.01 -12.17
C ALA A 210 -12.15 -14.13 -13.22
N TRP A 211 -13.28 -14.80 -13.48
CA TRP A 211 -13.38 -15.86 -14.48
C TRP A 211 -13.13 -15.32 -15.92
N ASP A 212 -13.36 -14.03 -16.10
CA ASP A 212 -13.12 -13.16 -17.24
C ASP A 212 -12.01 -12.17 -16.90
N LYS A 213 -10.75 -12.59 -17.06
CA LYS A 213 -9.59 -11.74 -16.76
C LYS A 213 -9.61 -10.48 -17.61
N GLY A 214 -9.31 -9.33 -17.01
CA GLY A 214 -9.11 -8.07 -17.70
C GLY A 214 -10.26 -7.08 -17.59
N CYS A 215 -10.38 -6.20 -18.58
CA CYS A 215 -11.40 -5.15 -18.64
C CYS A 215 -12.83 -5.67 -18.92
N GLY A 216 -13.07 -6.97 -19.03
CA GLY A 216 -14.38 -7.51 -19.40
C GLY A 216 -14.86 -7.01 -20.77
N THR A 217 -16.17 -6.83 -20.89
CA THR A 217 -16.86 -6.30 -22.07
C THR A 217 -17.40 -4.89 -21.82
N ASP A 218 -17.70 -4.13 -22.88
CA ASP A 218 -18.23 -2.76 -22.76
C ASP A 218 -19.51 -2.66 -21.89
N SER A 219 -20.33 -3.73 -21.85
CA SER A 219 -21.54 -3.77 -21.03
C SER A 219 -21.29 -3.91 -19.52
N ASP A 220 -20.07 -4.23 -19.12
CA ASP A 220 -19.69 -4.34 -17.71
C ASP A 220 -19.35 -2.97 -17.09
N TRP A 221 -19.33 -1.90 -17.92
CA TRP A 221 -18.94 -0.56 -17.53
C TRP A 221 -20.13 0.41 -17.57
N PRO A 222 -20.14 1.45 -16.71
CA PRO A 222 -21.09 2.54 -16.86
C PRO A 222 -20.97 3.17 -18.25
N PRO A 223 -22.08 3.58 -18.88
CA PRO A 223 -22.04 4.15 -20.22
C PRO A 223 -21.15 5.40 -20.32
N ALA A 224 -20.46 5.54 -21.44
CA ALA A 224 -19.58 6.67 -21.74
C ALA A 224 -18.51 6.92 -20.66
N THR A 225 -17.88 5.86 -20.15
CA THR A 225 -16.77 5.96 -19.18
C THR A 225 -15.49 5.37 -19.73
N PHE A 226 -14.36 5.99 -19.36
CA PHE A 226 -13.02 5.50 -19.61
C PHE A 226 -12.21 5.58 -18.31
N PHE A 227 -11.52 4.50 -17.95
CA PHE A 227 -10.66 4.43 -16.77
C PHE A 227 -9.23 4.15 -17.22
N ALA A 228 -8.38 5.17 -17.12
CA ALA A 228 -7.01 5.12 -17.61
C ALA A 228 -6.09 4.32 -16.67
N ALA A 229 -5.23 3.49 -17.26
CA ALA A 229 -4.01 3.04 -16.62
C ALA A 229 -2.88 4.04 -16.94
N ALA A 230 -1.79 4.01 -16.17
CA ALA A 230 -0.55 4.71 -16.52
C ALA A 230 0.23 3.94 -17.59
N VAL A 231 -0.43 3.71 -18.72
CA VAL A 231 0.05 2.96 -19.89
C VAL A 231 -0.14 3.84 -21.13
N SER A 232 0.86 3.83 -22.00
CA SER A 232 0.94 4.67 -23.19
C SER A 232 1.64 3.92 -24.33
N GLY A 233 1.83 4.57 -25.47
CA GLY A 233 2.47 4.02 -26.65
C GLY A 233 3.27 5.07 -27.43
N ALA A 234 3.90 4.64 -28.53
CA ALA A 234 4.57 5.54 -29.47
C ALA A 234 3.58 6.29 -30.40
N GLY A 235 2.31 5.89 -30.36
CA GLY A 235 1.22 6.39 -31.18
C GLY A 235 0.41 5.24 -31.77
N GLY A 236 -0.85 5.51 -32.14
CA GLY A 236 -1.76 4.49 -32.64
C GLY A 236 -2.46 3.75 -31.51
N ASN A 237 -2.86 2.50 -31.76
CA ASN A 237 -3.63 1.72 -30.79
C ASN A 237 -2.79 0.67 -30.05
N GLU A 238 -1.45 0.70 -30.18
CA GLU A 238 -0.53 -0.27 -29.59
C GLU A 238 0.14 0.22 -28.29
N CYS A 239 0.10 -0.63 -27.26
CA CYS A 239 0.78 -0.38 -26.00
C CYS A 239 2.29 -0.65 -26.17
N SER A 240 3.10 0.38 -25.99
CA SER A 240 4.54 0.32 -26.27
C SER A 240 5.31 1.39 -25.49
N ILE A 241 6.60 1.54 -25.76
CA ILE A 241 7.39 2.62 -25.14
C ILE A 241 7.05 3.92 -25.87
N GLY A 242 6.46 4.85 -25.15
CA GLY A 242 6.19 6.20 -25.62
C GLY A 242 5.28 6.92 -24.65
N VAL A 243 4.82 8.10 -25.05
CA VAL A 243 3.91 8.93 -24.26
C VAL A 243 2.75 9.48 -25.11
N ASN A 244 2.51 8.88 -26.28
CA ASN A 244 1.32 9.14 -27.07
C ASN A 244 0.24 8.13 -26.73
N ASP A 245 -1.01 8.58 -26.73
CA ASP A 245 -2.17 7.79 -26.35
C ASP A 245 -2.15 7.36 -24.88
N ILE A 246 -3.34 7.27 -24.29
CA ILE A 246 -3.55 6.69 -22.97
C ILE A 246 -4.48 5.50 -23.09
N PHE A 247 -4.15 4.43 -22.37
CA PHE A 247 -4.82 3.14 -22.49
C PHE A 247 -5.55 2.77 -21.20
N GLY A 248 -6.68 2.09 -21.33
CA GLY A 248 -7.56 1.85 -20.20
C GLY A 248 -8.62 0.78 -20.44
N CYS A 249 -9.56 0.76 -19.51
CA CYS A 249 -10.80 0.00 -19.61
C CYS A 249 -11.98 0.98 -19.71
N GLY A 250 -13.16 0.49 -20.11
CA GLY A 250 -14.38 1.30 -20.10
C GLY A 250 -15.30 1.00 -21.27
N SER A 251 -16.36 1.78 -21.37
CA SER A 251 -17.30 1.76 -22.50
C SER A 251 -17.02 2.86 -23.54
N ALA A 252 -16.10 3.79 -23.24
CA ALA A 252 -15.64 4.85 -24.13
C ALA A 252 -14.16 4.67 -24.52
N GLY A 253 -13.74 5.34 -25.59
CA GLY A 253 -12.44 5.16 -26.24
C GLY A 253 -12.51 4.24 -27.47
N ASP A 254 -11.51 4.35 -28.32
CA ASP A 254 -11.34 3.49 -29.49
C ASP A 254 -10.70 2.15 -29.10
N SER A 255 -10.69 1.19 -30.03
CA SER A 255 -10.22 -0.18 -29.74
C SER A 255 -8.70 -0.27 -29.68
N ALA A 256 -8.16 -0.60 -28.51
CA ALA A 256 -6.74 -0.89 -28.33
C ALA A 256 -6.35 -2.21 -29.01
N ASP A 257 -5.10 -2.33 -29.47
CA ASP A 257 -4.57 -3.54 -30.06
C ASP A 257 -4.49 -4.67 -29.02
N PRO A 258 -5.25 -5.76 -29.16
CA PRO A 258 -5.27 -6.84 -28.19
C PRO A 258 -3.95 -7.61 -28.09
N GLU A 259 -3.05 -7.55 -29.08
CA GLU A 259 -1.76 -8.26 -29.02
C GLU A 259 -0.79 -7.59 -28.04
N THR A 260 -0.79 -6.26 -27.99
CA THR A 260 0.15 -5.48 -27.19
C THR A 260 -0.48 -4.92 -25.91
N CYS A 261 -1.78 -4.62 -25.91
CA CYS A 261 -2.46 -3.96 -24.81
C CYS A 261 -3.21 -4.89 -23.87
N TYR A 262 -3.40 -6.17 -24.18
CA TYR A 262 -4.22 -7.05 -23.34
C TYR A 262 -3.74 -7.02 -21.87
N PRO A 263 -4.64 -6.71 -20.91
CA PRO A 263 -6.09 -6.78 -21.01
C PRO A 263 -6.80 -5.44 -21.28
N LEU A 264 -6.07 -4.34 -21.50
CA LEU A 264 -6.65 -3.04 -21.82
C LEU A 264 -7.33 -3.11 -23.19
N THR A 265 -8.54 -2.58 -23.28
CA THR A 265 -9.38 -2.69 -24.48
C THR A 265 -9.67 -1.35 -25.14
N LYS A 266 -9.38 -0.24 -24.44
CA LYS A 266 -9.70 1.12 -24.87
C LYS A 266 -8.45 2.00 -24.92
N TYR A 267 -8.43 2.95 -25.85
CA TYR A 267 -7.43 4.02 -25.87
C TYR A 267 -8.04 5.37 -26.28
N SER A 268 -7.27 6.44 -26.12
CA SER A 268 -7.75 7.83 -26.25
C SER A 268 -7.93 8.34 -27.66
N ASP A 269 -7.20 7.79 -28.63
CA ASP A 269 -6.94 8.41 -29.93
C ASP A 269 -6.28 9.81 -29.80
N ASP A 270 -5.89 10.38 -30.94
CA ASP A 270 -5.25 11.69 -31.01
C ASP A 270 -6.09 12.75 -30.26
N LYS A 271 -5.43 13.46 -29.35
CA LYS A 271 -5.98 14.53 -28.51
C LYS A 271 -7.19 14.13 -27.67
N CYS A 272 -7.23 12.87 -27.20
CA CYS A 272 -8.39 12.33 -26.48
C CYS A 272 -9.68 12.33 -27.35
N ASP A 273 -9.60 12.34 -28.69
CA ASP A 273 -10.77 12.47 -29.57
C ASP A 273 -11.79 11.33 -29.40
N ALA A 274 -11.35 10.14 -28.96
CA ALA A 274 -12.23 9.00 -28.69
C ALA A 274 -12.81 8.98 -27.26
N LEU A 275 -12.41 9.91 -26.38
CA LEU A 275 -12.83 9.95 -24.98
C LEU A 275 -14.04 10.87 -24.72
N PRO A 276 -14.77 10.65 -23.61
CA PRO A 276 -15.87 11.54 -23.22
C PRO A 276 -15.41 12.98 -22.96
N SER A 277 -16.36 13.92 -23.01
CA SER A 277 -16.06 15.32 -22.69
C SER A 277 -15.50 15.48 -21.28
N GLY A 278 -14.43 16.24 -21.12
CA GLY A 278 -13.77 16.49 -19.84
C GLY A 278 -12.34 15.96 -19.78
N TRP A 279 -12.02 14.97 -20.62
CA TRP A 279 -10.65 14.58 -20.93
C TRP A 279 -10.00 15.64 -21.81
N ASP A 280 -8.81 16.11 -21.42
CA ASP A 280 -8.01 17.08 -22.16
C ASP A 280 -6.58 16.56 -22.21
N CYS A 281 -6.20 15.95 -23.34
CA CYS A 281 -4.87 15.43 -23.63
C CYS A 281 -3.84 16.54 -23.95
N GLY A 282 -4.20 17.81 -23.73
CA GLY A 282 -3.39 18.98 -24.04
C GLY A 282 -3.42 19.36 -25.51
N GLU A 283 -2.97 20.58 -25.80
CA GLU A 283 -2.89 21.07 -27.20
C GLU A 283 -1.68 20.50 -27.97
N GLY A 284 -0.86 19.66 -27.33
CA GLY A 284 0.47 19.28 -27.78
C GLY A 284 1.37 20.52 -27.78
N TYR A 285 2.05 20.79 -26.65
CA TYR A 285 2.97 21.93 -26.58
C TYR A 285 4.17 21.60 -27.50
N LEU A 286 4.10 22.09 -28.74
CA LEU A 286 5.14 22.07 -29.78
C LEU A 286 5.21 20.77 -30.62
N THR A 287 4.50 20.80 -31.75
CA THR A 287 4.79 20.07 -33.02
C THR A 287 4.71 18.54 -33.08
N THR A 288 4.45 17.84 -31.97
CA THR A 288 4.13 16.41 -32.02
C THR A 288 2.95 16.15 -31.09
N ASN A 289 1.79 15.78 -31.63
CA ASN A 289 0.63 15.28 -30.88
C ASN A 289 0.99 13.92 -30.23
N LEU A 290 2.10 13.82 -29.50
CA LEU A 290 2.74 12.56 -29.11
C LEU A 290 3.05 12.50 -27.61
N THR A 291 2.45 13.37 -26.79
CA THR A 291 2.78 13.55 -25.35
C THR A 291 1.57 13.46 -24.42
N GLU A 292 0.46 12.93 -24.89
CA GLU A 292 -0.82 12.89 -24.17
C GLU A 292 -0.72 12.32 -22.76
N ALA A 293 0.03 11.24 -22.55
CA ALA A 293 0.20 10.64 -21.22
C ALA A 293 0.90 11.56 -20.22
N LYS A 294 1.63 12.59 -20.68
CA LYS A 294 2.27 13.62 -19.84
C LYS A 294 1.42 14.88 -19.68
N ASP A 295 0.51 15.13 -20.61
CA ASP A 295 -0.26 16.38 -20.66
C ASP A 295 -1.70 16.21 -20.17
N VAL A 296 -2.21 14.97 -20.15
CA VAL A 296 -3.62 14.70 -19.87
C VAL A 296 -4.08 15.21 -18.51
N LYS A 297 -5.21 15.90 -18.51
CA LYS A 297 -6.00 16.22 -17.33
C LYS A 297 -7.45 15.82 -17.56
N LYS A 298 -8.21 15.73 -16.48
CA LYS A 298 -9.66 15.49 -16.55
C LYS A 298 -10.38 16.53 -15.71
N THR A 299 -11.00 17.50 -16.37
CA THR A 299 -11.55 18.70 -15.69
C THR A 299 -13.02 18.53 -15.28
N ARG A 300 -13.59 17.35 -15.46
CA ARG A 300 -14.99 17.03 -15.11
C ARG A 300 -15.02 15.73 -14.34
N VAL A 301 -16.01 15.56 -13.49
CA VAL A 301 -16.17 14.35 -12.66
C VAL A 301 -16.71 13.18 -13.49
N GLU A 302 -17.58 13.45 -14.46
CA GLU A 302 -18.18 12.43 -15.32
C GLU A 302 -17.18 11.85 -16.32
N GLY A 303 -17.52 10.72 -16.95
CA GLY A 303 -16.72 10.14 -18.03
C GLY A 303 -15.58 9.22 -17.58
N GLY A 304 -15.59 8.77 -16.31
CA GLY A 304 -14.64 7.82 -15.74
C GLY A 304 -13.50 8.49 -14.97
N GLY A 305 -12.30 7.90 -15.01
CA GLY A 305 -11.15 8.34 -14.23
C GLY A 305 -9.95 7.43 -14.42
N VAL A 306 -9.45 6.82 -13.35
CA VAL A 306 -8.26 5.94 -13.39
C VAL A 306 -8.52 4.54 -12.86
N LEU A 307 -7.69 3.59 -13.30
CA LEU A 307 -7.61 2.26 -12.72
C LEU A 307 -6.64 2.27 -11.54
N CYS A 308 -7.16 2.04 -10.34
CA CYS A 308 -6.36 1.91 -9.12
C CYS A 308 -6.08 0.44 -8.84
N CYS A 309 -4.81 0.08 -8.81
CA CYS A 309 -4.30 -1.24 -8.46
C CYS A 309 -3.80 -1.22 -7.01
N LYS A 310 -4.20 -2.24 -6.24
CA LYS A 310 -3.75 -2.41 -4.85
C LYS A 310 -2.25 -2.66 -4.81
N GLU A 311 -1.52 -1.95 -3.97
CA GLU A 311 -0.08 -2.15 -3.82
C GLU A 311 0.21 -3.55 -3.26
N ARG A 312 1.29 -4.18 -3.76
CA ARG A 312 1.72 -5.50 -3.27
C ARG A 312 2.72 -5.32 -2.13
N ARG A 313 2.57 -6.19 -1.14
CA ARG A 313 3.59 -6.51 -0.13
C ARG A 313 4.84 -7.09 -0.79
#